data_AF-A0A182YL36-F1
#
_entry.id   AF-A0A182YL36-F1
#
_cell.length_a   1.000
_cell.length_b   1.000
_cell.length_c   1.000
_cell.angle_alpha   90.00
_cell.angle_beta   90.00
_cell.angle_gamma   90.00
#
_symmetry.space_group_name_H-M   'P 1'
#
loop_
_entity.id
_entity.type
_entity.pdbx_description
1 polymer ?
#
loop_
_entity_poly.entity_id
_entity_poly.type
_entity_poly.pdbx_seq_one_letter_code
_entity_poly.pdbx_strand_id
1 'polypeptide(L)'
;MSTESLVRPGLTTPYVGSLPEIKLRLRKKVPKLTANDVRRARILYYEAIASELYEEGFVNGAFLLLHLIEYEDANVGRTSYASVEGRRLRNNEKLLNYLGGALASAEGRKRNQEYDREVSELLAIARQLEPDQEKRWLARQFFLIALDRCVDCGSGTRVKIESLVRYYFAKFQIAQQRYLVPMKMLERADEDLGTLEGEGDSCKTLEEDGETLSIAINTLLFECNRKLAEETAESPAWIAEQYIRDAHKAALKKSYQAYGDFLVRKGSHEEALVMFRNGLQQAELDGGMPDLACSVGLAQAVCYHKLGQLVKCDAMLRRVDRMTKCSEHSLSRGYYYLTSAVQQQEAAKADTVQMEQLMEQLRLAAKIFEQFGRMDKSLEARCLEGLLRAEPAFPEYVNLFPSAISTSDEALYRVIDRVGF
;
A
#
# COMPACT_ATOMS: atom_id res chain seq x y z
N MET A 1 -0.55 -8.04 47.60
CA MET A 1 -1.74 -7.33 47.12
C MET A 1 -2.93 -8.26 47.30
N SER A 2 -3.83 -7.94 48.22
CA SER A 2 -4.91 -8.78 48.73
C SER A 2 -5.95 -9.13 47.66
N THR A 3 -6.34 -10.41 47.62
CA THR A 3 -7.24 -11.08 46.67
C THR A 3 -8.74 -10.85 46.91
N GLU A 4 -9.15 -9.77 47.59
CA GLU A 4 -10.53 -9.58 48.09
C GLU A 4 -11.34 -8.44 47.45
N SER A 5 -10.97 -7.90 46.28
CA SER A 5 -11.77 -6.83 45.65
C SER A 5 -12.06 -7.00 44.15
N LEU A 6 -12.06 -8.22 43.62
CA LEU A 6 -12.59 -8.47 42.27
C LEU A 6 -14.12 -8.54 42.34
N VAL A 7 -14.73 -7.36 42.46
CA VAL A 7 -16.16 -7.14 42.26
C VAL A 7 -16.50 -7.72 40.88
N ARG A 8 -17.45 -8.68 40.83
CA ARG A 8 -17.98 -9.21 39.57
C ARG A 8 -18.36 -8.03 38.67
N PRO A 9 -17.84 -7.93 37.44
CA PRO A 9 -18.25 -6.88 36.53
C PRO A 9 -19.76 -6.91 36.28
N GLY A 10 -20.44 -5.77 36.45
CA GLY A 10 -21.78 -5.55 35.87
C GLY A 10 -23.01 -6.02 36.67
N LEU A 11 -22.90 -6.38 37.96
CA LEU A 11 -24.06 -6.84 38.74
C LEU A 11 -24.87 -5.75 39.46
N THR A 12 -24.46 -4.47 39.41
CA THR A 12 -25.00 -3.43 40.30
C THR A 12 -25.55 -2.17 39.63
N THR A 13 -25.47 -2.04 38.30
CA THR A 13 -25.94 -0.86 37.56
C THR A 13 -27.24 -1.12 36.79
N PRO A 14 -28.42 -0.82 37.37
CA PRO A 14 -29.68 -0.91 36.63
C PRO A 14 -29.72 0.10 35.49
N TYR A 15 -30.19 -0.33 34.31
CA TYR A 15 -30.39 0.56 33.16
C TYR A 15 -31.46 1.62 33.46
N VAL A 16 -31.13 2.91 33.25
CA VAL A 16 -31.98 4.07 33.63
C VAL A 16 -33.05 4.40 32.56
N GLY A 17 -33.22 3.56 31.54
CA GLY A 17 -34.18 3.81 30.45
C GLY A 17 -35.63 3.38 30.72
N SER A 18 -36.50 3.67 29.75
CA SER A 18 -37.94 3.36 29.72
C SER A 18 -38.23 1.85 29.83
N LEU A 19 -38.48 1.37 31.06
CA LEU A 19 -38.93 0.00 31.35
C LEU A 19 -40.10 -0.52 30.45
N PRO A 20 -41.09 0.32 30.06
CA PRO A 20 -42.15 -0.10 29.15
C PRO A 20 -41.65 -0.54 27.76
N GLU A 21 -40.70 0.17 27.18
CA GLU A 21 -40.13 -0.14 25.86
C GLU A 21 -39.29 -1.42 25.88
N ILE A 22 -38.54 -1.63 26.96
CA ILE A 22 -37.77 -2.85 27.20
C ILE A 22 -38.69 -4.06 27.25
N LYS A 23 -39.78 -3.98 28.02
CA LYS A 23 -40.80 -5.05 28.09
C LYS A 23 -41.45 -5.33 26.74
N LEU A 24 -41.74 -4.28 25.96
CA LEU A 24 -42.31 -4.40 24.61
C LEU A 24 -41.35 -5.12 23.66
N ARG A 25 -40.06 -4.76 23.66
CA ARG A 25 -39.02 -5.43 22.86
C ARG A 25 -38.86 -6.91 23.23
N LEU A 26 -38.83 -7.22 24.52
CA LEU A 26 -38.69 -8.61 25.00
C LEU A 26 -39.92 -9.46 24.62
N ARG A 27 -41.14 -8.92 24.73
CA ARG A 27 -42.37 -9.61 24.31
C ARG A 27 -42.38 -9.97 22.82
N LYS A 28 -41.78 -9.14 21.96
CA LYS A 28 -41.66 -9.42 20.51
C LYS A 28 -40.73 -10.60 20.18
N LYS A 29 -39.80 -10.96 21.07
CA LYS A 29 -38.84 -12.07 20.88
C LYS A 29 -39.34 -13.41 21.44
N VAL A 30 -40.45 -13.43 22.17
CA VAL A 30 -41.07 -14.68 22.67
C VAL A 30 -41.59 -15.49 21.48
N PRO A 31 -41.33 -16.82 21.40
CA PRO A 31 -40.82 -17.71 22.45
C PRO A 31 -39.29 -17.92 22.49
N LYS A 32 -38.50 -17.33 21.58
CA LYS A 32 -37.06 -17.61 21.43
C LYS A 32 -36.15 -16.79 22.36
N LEU A 33 -36.68 -16.29 23.47
CA LEU A 33 -35.97 -15.35 24.35
C LEU A 33 -34.98 -16.09 25.25
N THR A 34 -33.69 -15.75 25.18
CA THR A 34 -32.65 -16.34 26.04
C THR A 34 -32.42 -15.52 27.32
N ALA A 35 -31.77 -16.12 28.33
CA ALA A 35 -31.37 -15.40 29.54
C ALA A 35 -30.41 -14.23 29.24
N ASN A 36 -29.53 -14.40 28.24
CA ASN A 36 -28.61 -13.37 27.77
C ASN A 36 -29.37 -12.21 27.11
N ASP A 37 -30.42 -12.48 26.31
CA ASP A 37 -31.29 -11.43 25.76
C ASP A 37 -31.95 -10.58 26.85
N VAL A 38 -32.37 -11.22 27.95
CA VAL A 38 -32.97 -10.51 29.09
C VAL A 38 -31.92 -9.67 29.82
N ARG A 39 -30.70 -10.17 30.00
CA ARG A 39 -29.60 -9.44 30.64
C ARG A 39 -29.20 -8.21 29.82
N ARG A 40 -28.90 -8.39 28.53
CA ARG A 40 -28.52 -7.31 27.60
C ARG A 40 -29.57 -6.20 27.49
N ALA A 41 -30.82 -6.50 27.85
CA ALA A 41 -31.91 -5.52 27.90
C ALA A 41 -32.09 -4.84 29.26
N ARG A 42 -31.47 -5.33 30.34
CA ARG A 42 -31.66 -4.85 31.73
C ARG A 42 -30.49 -4.04 32.29
N ILE A 43 -29.27 -4.28 31.82
CA ILE A 43 -28.05 -3.56 32.23
C ILE A 43 -27.39 -2.90 31.02
N LEU A 44 -26.32 -2.15 31.23
CA LEU A 44 -25.56 -1.55 30.14
C LEU A 44 -25.01 -2.66 29.22
N TYR A 45 -25.10 -2.46 27.91
CA TYR A 45 -24.84 -3.53 26.94
C TYR A 45 -23.42 -4.09 27.06
N TYR A 46 -22.41 -3.22 27.24
CA TYR A 46 -21.04 -3.66 27.43
C TYR A 46 -20.82 -4.44 28.73
N GLU A 47 -21.53 -4.11 29.81
CA GLU A 47 -21.48 -4.84 31.07
C GLU A 47 -22.07 -6.24 30.90
N ALA A 48 -23.16 -6.36 30.14
CA ALA A 48 -23.75 -7.66 29.82
C ALA A 48 -22.77 -8.55 29.06
N ILE A 49 -22.09 -8.04 28.04
CA ILE A 49 -21.08 -8.80 27.30
C ILE A 49 -19.91 -9.19 28.20
N ALA A 50 -19.40 -8.28 29.04
CA ALA A 50 -18.32 -8.59 29.96
C ALA A 50 -18.73 -9.65 31.00
N SER A 51 -19.94 -9.58 31.55
CA SER A 51 -20.47 -10.60 32.47
C SER A 51 -20.66 -11.96 31.78
N GLU A 52 -21.14 -11.98 30.53
CA GLU A 52 -21.27 -13.22 29.74
C GLU A 52 -19.90 -13.90 29.54
N LEU A 53 -18.88 -13.14 29.12
CA LEU A 53 -17.51 -13.64 29.00
C LEU A 53 -16.99 -14.21 30.32
N TYR A 54 -17.20 -13.47 31.42
CA TYR A 54 -16.75 -13.89 32.74
C TYR A 54 -17.43 -15.19 33.21
N GLU A 55 -18.74 -15.32 32.99
CA GLU A 55 -19.52 -16.51 33.35
C GLU A 55 -19.13 -17.75 32.53
N GLU A 56 -18.81 -17.57 31.25
CA GLU A 56 -18.25 -18.61 30.37
C GLU A 56 -16.78 -18.95 30.72
N GLY A 57 -16.21 -18.22 31.67
CA GLY A 57 -14.86 -18.40 32.19
C GLY A 57 -13.80 -17.61 31.43
N PHE A 58 -14.13 -16.87 30.37
CA PHE A 58 -13.20 -16.01 29.63
C PHE A 58 -12.90 -14.73 30.42
N VAL A 59 -12.24 -14.91 31.56
CA VAL A 59 -11.99 -13.86 32.57
C VAL A 59 -11.07 -12.78 32.03
N ASN A 60 -10.02 -13.14 31.28
CA ASN A 60 -9.08 -12.16 30.75
C ASN A 60 -9.73 -11.32 29.65
N GLY A 61 -10.52 -11.96 28.78
CA GLY A 61 -11.31 -11.28 27.75
C GLY A 61 -12.31 -10.30 28.36
N ALA A 62 -13.00 -10.70 29.44
CA ALA A 62 -13.93 -9.82 30.15
C ALA A 62 -13.24 -8.57 30.71
N PHE A 63 -12.10 -8.73 31.40
CA PHE A 63 -11.36 -7.58 31.95
C PHE A 63 -10.74 -6.71 30.86
N LEU A 64 -10.21 -7.30 29.79
CA LEU A 64 -9.68 -6.53 28.67
C LEU A 64 -10.77 -5.65 28.05
N LEU A 65 -11.98 -6.18 27.83
CA LEU A 65 -13.09 -5.40 27.28
C LEU A 65 -13.43 -4.19 28.17
N LEU A 66 -13.46 -4.37 29.49
CA LEU A 66 -13.74 -3.30 30.43
C LEU A 66 -12.62 -2.25 30.45
N HIS A 67 -11.35 -2.69 30.49
CA HIS A 67 -10.21 -1.79 30.41
C HIS A 67 -10.20 -0.96 29.12
N LEU A 68 -10.61 -1.54 27.98
CA LEU A 68 -10.72 -0.81 26.71
C LEU A 68 -11.79 0.29 26.79
N ILE A 69 -12.89 0.04 27.49
CA ILE A 69 -13.97 1.02 27.68
C ILE A 69 -13.49 2.12 28.63
N GLU A 70 -12.88 1.76 29.76
CA GLU A 70 -12.30 2.72 30.71
C GLU A 70 -11.25 3.60 30.04
N TYR A 71 -10.42 3.01 29.18
CA TYR A 71 -9.42 3.74 28.40
C TYR A 71 -10.06 4.76 27.45
N GLU A 72 -11.13 4.38 26.73
CA GLU A 72 -11.87 5.32 25.88
C GLU A 72 -12.56 6.41 26.72
N ASP A 73 -13.12 6.08 27.89
CA ASP A 73 -13.74 7.04 28.82
C ASP A 73 -12.73 8.03 29.42
N ALA A 74 -11.49 7.62 29.67
CA ALA A 74 -10.44 8.50 30.19
C ALA A 74 -9.89 9.47 29.13
N ASN A 75 -9.86 9.07 27.86
CA ASN A 75 -9.22 9.83 26.78
C ASN A 75 -10.22 10.59 25.88
N VAL A 76 -11.49 10.19 25.87
CA VAL A 76 -12.56 10.88 25.14
C VAL A 76 -13.47 11.57 26.14
N GLY A 77 -13.36 12.90 26.22
CA GLY A 77 -14.21 13.70 27.09
C GLY A 77 -15.69 13.48 26.78
N ARG A 78 -16.53 13.51 27.82
CA ARG A 78 -17.98 13.39 27.65
C ARG A 78 -18.50 14.51 26.76
N THR A 79 -19.28 14.15 25.75
CA THR A 79 -19.89 15.13 24.84
C THR A 79 -21.41 15.07 24.95
N SER A 80 -22.07 16.22 24.77
CA SER A 80 -23.54 16.29 24.68
C SER A 80 -24.08 15.89 23.31
N TYR A 81 -23.20 15.61 22.34
CA TYR A 81 -23.57 15.23 20.98
C TYR A 81 -23.89 13.75 20.91
N ALA A 82 -25.19 13.43 20.74
CA ALA A 82 -25.67 12.05 20.67
C ALA A 82 -25.03 11.23 19.54
N SER A 83 -24.63 11.86 18.44
CA SER A 83 -23.94 11.21 17.32
C SER A 83 -22.54 10.72 17.69
N VAL A 84 -21.81 11.47 18.52
CA VAL A 84 -20.47 11.11 19.00
C VAL A 84 -20.59 10.03 20.07
N GLU A 85 -21.50 10.21 21.03
CA GLU A 85 -21.77 9.20 22.06
C GLU A 85 -22.22 7.86 21.47
N GLY A 86 -23.02 7.87 20.40
CA GLY A 86 -23.46 6.65 19.71
C GLY A 86 -22.33 5.85 19.04
N ARG A 87 -21.20 6.49 18.70
CA ARG A 87 -20.03 5.82 18.09
C ARG A 87 -19.05 5.25 19.12
N ARG A 88 -19.20 5.61 20.40
CA ARG A 88 -18.35 5.12 21.49
C ARG A 88 -18.46 3.61 21.63
N LEU A 89 -17.36 2.96 22.00
CA LEU A 89 -17.28 1.51 22.12
C LEU A 89 -18.39 0.96 23.03
N ARG A 90 -18.61 1.63 24.18
CA ARG A 90 -19.66 1.27 25.15
C ARG A 90 -21.09 1.23 24.59
N ASN A 91 -21.34 1.94 23.49
CA ASN A 91 -22.66 2.09 22.86
C ASN A 91 -22.75 1.35 21.51
N ASN A 92 -21.65 0.82 20.97
CA ASN A 92 -21.63 0.14 19.69
C ASN A 92 -21.87 -1.37 19.87
N GLU A 93 -23.15 -1.76 19.89
CA GLU A 93 -23.58 -3.16 20.11
C GLU A 93 -22.96 -4.15 19.12
N LYS A 94 -22.82 -3.78 17.84
CA LYS A 94 -22.24 -4.65 16.81
C LYS A 94 -20.77 -4.94 17.09
N LEU A 95 -20.01 -3.89 17.41
CA LEU A 95 -18.60 -4.01 17.76
C LEU A 95 -18.40 -4.78 19.06
N LEU A 96 -19.24 -4.54 20.07
CA LEU A 96 -19.18 -5.27 21.34
C LEU A 96 -19.49 -6.76 21.18
N ASN A 97 -20.46 -7.14 20.34
CA ASN A 97 -20.73 -8.55 20.02
C ASN A 97 -19.54 -9.20 19.31
N TYR A 98 -18.96 -8.50 18.34
CA TYR A 98 -17.79 -8.98 17.61
C TYR A 98 -16.60 -9.19 18.56
N LEU A 99 -16.26 -8.18 19.37
CA LEU A 99 -15.18 -8.28 20.35
C LEU A 99 -15.45 -9.38 21.38
N GLY A 100 -16.69 -9.53 21.86
CA GLY A 100 -17.07 -10.62 22.75
C GLY A 100 -16.74 -11.99 22.14
N GLY A 101 -17.21 -12.26 20.92
CA GLY A 101 -16.90 -13.52 20.24
C GLY A 101 -15.41 -13.73 19.95
N ALA A 102 -14.72 -12.68 19.48
CA ALA A 102 -13.31 -12.78 19.11
C ALA A 102 -12.39 -12.96 20.33
N LEU A 103 -12.68 -12.26 21.44
CA LEU A 103 -11.94 -12.43 22.71
C LEU A 103 -12.18 -13.80 23.33
N ALA A 104 -13.42 -14.31 23.27
CA ALA A 104 -13.72 -15.68 23.69
C ALA A 104 -12.95 -16.71 22.85
N SER A 105 -12.87 -16.51 21.53
CA SER A 105 -12.06 -17.36 20.64
C SER A 105 -10.58 -17.32 21.04
N ALA A 106 -10.00 -16.13 21.17
CA ALA A 106 -8.58 -15.95 21.52
C ALA A 106 -8.25 -16.58 22.88
N GLU A 107 -9.03 -16.33 23.93
CA GLU A 107 -8.82 -16.94 25.24
C GLU A 107 -9.10 -18.45 25.24
N GLY A 108 -10.02 -18.92 24.40
CA GLY A 108 -10.20 -20.35 24.13
C GLY A 108 -8.95 -21.01 23.54
N ARG A 109 -8.30 -20.37 22.55
CA ARG A 109 -7.02 -20.83 21.99
C ARG A 109 -5.92 -20.87 23.06
N LYS A 110 -5.83 -19.82 23.88
CA LYS A 110 -4.89 -19.76 25.02
C LYS A 110 -5.08 -20.92 25.99
N ARG A 111 -6.32 -21.21 26.38
CA ARG A 111 -6.66 -22.33 27.29
C ARG A 111 -6.23 -23.67 26.72
N ASN A 112 -6.32 -23.82 25.41
CA ASN A 112 -5.88 -25.01 24.69
C ASN A 112 -4.36 -25.03 24.42
N GLN A 113 -3.61 -24.05 24.91
CA GLN A 113 -2.17 -23.86 24.68
C GLN A 113 -1.80 -23.66 23.19
N GLU A 114 -2.76 -23.21 22.38
CA GLU A 114 -2.58 -22.88 20.97
C GLU A 114 -2.18 -21.40 20.81
N TYR A 115 -1.06 -20.97 21.41
CA TYR A 115 -0.64 -19.55 21.47
C TYR A 115 -0.48 -18.90 20.09
N ASP A 116 0.03 -19.64 19.11
CA ASP A 116 0.15 -19.20 17.73
C ASP A 116 -1.19 -18.76 17.12
N ARG A 117 -2.25 -19.51 17.46
CA ARG A 117 -3.61 -19.22 17.01
C ARG A 117 -4.24 -18.10 17.82
N GLU A 118 -3.96 -18.00 19.12
CA GLU A 118 -4.35 -16.84 19.95
C GLU A 118 -3.83 -15.54 19.33
N VAL A 119 -2.53 -15.47 19.00
CA VAL A 119 -1.94 -14.28 18.37
C VAL A 119 -2.55 -14.00 17.00
N SER A 120 -2.87 -15.05 16.22
CA SER A 120 -3.53 -14.90 14.92
C SER A 120 -4.94 -14.31 15.05
N GLU A 121 -5.71 -14.72 16.07
CA GLU A 121 -7.03 -14.14 16.37
C GLU A 121 -6.91 -12.66 16.79
N LEU A 122 -5.95 -12.33 17.65
CA LEU A 122 -5.68 -10.95 18.06
C LEU A 122 -5.25 -10.06 16.88
N LEU A 123 -4.42 -10.59 15.98
CA LEU A 123 -4.04 -9.92 14.74
C LEU A 123 -5.24 -9.72 13.81
N ALA A 124 -6.15 -10.69 13.72
CA ALA A 124 -7.37 -10.57 12.93
C ALA A 124 -8.29 -9.45 13.47
N ILE A 125 -8.43 -9.34 14.80
CA ILE A 125 -9.14 -8.22 15.43
C ILE A 125 -8.51 -6.88 15.04
N ALA A 126 -7.19 -6.76 15.13
CA ALA A 126 -6.48 -5.53 14.78
C ALA A 126 -6.73 -5.12 13.31
N ARG A 127 -6.62 -6.07 12.37
CA ARG A 127 -6.84 -5.83 10.94
C ARG A 127 -8.30 -5.47 10.61
N GLN A 128 -9.26 -6.08 11.29
CA GLN A 128 -10.68 -5.76 11.06
C GLN A 128 -11.03 -4.33 11.49
N LEU A 129 -10.29 -3.78 12.46
CA LEU A 129 -10.49 -2.43 12.99
C LEU A 129 -9.67 -1.36 12.27
N GLU A 130 -8.65 -1.73 11.49
CA GLU A 130 -7.76 -0.81 10.77
C GLU A 130 -8.49 0.19 9.84
N PRO A 131 -9.52 -0.20 9.07
CA PRO A 131 -10.22 0.73 8.18
C PRO A 131 -11.02 1.82 8.91
N ASP A 132 -11.44 1.57 10.16
CA ASP A 132 -12.25 2.51 10.93
C ASP A 132 -11.36 3.56 11.60
N GLN A 133 -11.40 4.78 11.06
CA GLN A 133 -10.59 5.90 11.54
C GLN A 133 -10.80 6.20 13.03
N GLU A 134 -12.02 6.07 13.54
CA GLU A 134 -12.36 6.36 14.94
C GLU A 134 -11.89 5.26 15.88
N LYS A 135 -11.72 4.04 15.37
CA LYS A 135 -11.30 2.86 16.13
C LYS A 135 -9.85 2.44 15.86
N ARG A 136 -9.06 3.25 15.16
CA ARG A 136 -7.61 3.03 14.99
C ARG A 136 -6.87 2.89 16.32
N TRP A 137 -7.27 3.61 17.36
CA TRP A 137 -6.65 3.46 18.69
C TRP A 137 -6.85 2.05 19.24
N LEU A 138 -8.02 1.43 18.98
CA LEU A 138 -8.35 0.07 19.39
C LEU A 138 -7.55 -0.94 18.57
N ALA A 139 -7.46 -0.76 17.25
CA ALA A 139 -6.61 -1.56 16.37
C ALA A 139 -5.15 -1.56 16.86
N ARG A 140 -4.63 -0.38 17.25
CA ARG A 140 -3.29 -0.22 17.83
C ARG A 140 -3.12 -1.03 19.11
N GLN A 141 -4.09 -1.04 20.02
CA GLN A 141 -4.00 -1.84 21.26
C GLN A 141 -3.91 -3.32 20.94
N PHE A 142 -4.72 -3.83 20.00
CA PHE A 142 -4.68 -5.23 19.59
C PHE A 142 -3.36 -5.62 18.91
N PHE A 143 -2.75 -4.75 18.10
CA PHE A 143 -1.41 -4.99 17.59
C PHE A 143 -0.36 -5.10 18.70
N LEU A 144 -0.43 -4.23 19.71
CA LEU A 144 0.50 -4.26 20.84
C LEU A 144 0.32 -5.51 21.71
N ILE A 145 -0.92 -5.90 21.97
CA ILE A 145 -1.24 -7.12 22.71
C ILE A 145 -0.78 -8.35 21.92
N ALA A 146 -1.02 -8.39 20.61
CA ALA A 146 -0.55 -9.49 19.75
C ALA A 146 0.98 -9.64 19.80
N LEU A 147 1.73 -8.54 19.72
CA LEU A 147 3.20 -8.55 19.84
C LEU A 147 3.67 -9.03 21.22
N ASP A 148 3.03 -8.56 22.29
CA ASP A 148 3.36 -8.99 23.65
C ASP A 148 3.11 -10.50 23.86
N ARG A 149 2.03 -11.02 23.26
CA ARG A 149 1.69 -12.45 23.32
C ARG A 149 2.58 -13.34 22.43
N CYS A 150 3.28 -12.81 21.44
CA CYS A 150 4.26 -13.58 20.65
C CYS A 150 5.36 -14.24 21.51
N VAL A 151 5.62 -13.72 22.72
CA VAL A 151 6.61 -14.30 23.65
C VAL A 151 6.22 -15.71 24.08
N ASP A 152 4.92 -16.01 24.15
CA ASP A 152 4.37 -17.29 24.58
C ASP A 152 4.35 -18.34 23.44
N CYS A 153 4.62 -17.93 22.19
CA CYS A 153 4.68 -18.82 21.02
C CYS A 153 5.89 -19.78 21.07
N GLY A 154 5.74 -20.94 20.42
CA GLY A 154 6.81 -21.93 20.30
C GLY A 154 8.00 -21.39 19.51
N SER A 155 9.23 -21.80 19.86
CA SER A 155 10.46 -21.24 19.27
C SER A 155 10.52 -21.33 17.73
N GLY A 156 9.94 -22.37 17.12
CA GLY A 156 9.91 -22.54 15.66
C GLY A 156 8.87 -21.67 14.93
N THR A 157 7.74 -21.36 15.57
CA THR A 157 6.63 -20.58 14.96
C THR A 157 6.64 -19.12 15.36
N ARG A 158 7.23 -18.80 16.52
CA ARG A 158 7.34 -17.46 17.08
C ARG A 158 7.92 -16.47 16.08
N VAL A 159 9.06 -16.78 15.47
CA VAL A 159 9.73 -15.86 14.54
C VAL A 159 8.80 -15.51 13.36
N LYS A 160 8.08 -16.51 12.84
CA LYS A 160 7.13 -16.32 11.73
C LYS A 160 5.97 -15.41 12.14
N ILE A 161 5.33 -15.71 13.27
CA ILE A 161 4.14 -14.99 13.75
C ILE A 161 4.51 -13.59 14.21
N GLU A 162 5.60 -13.44 14.96
CA GLU A 162 6.09 -12.14 15.44
C GLU A 162 6.46 -11.22 14.27
N SER A 163 7.13 -11.75 13.24
CA SER A 163 7.42 -11.00 12.00
C SER A 163 6.16 -10.60 11.24
N LEU A 164 5.15 -11.47 11.19
CA LEU A 164 3.87 -11.17 10.57
C LEU A 164 3.11 -10.06 11.30
N VAL A 165 3.06 -10.11 12.64
CA VAL A 165 2.44 -9.06 13.44
C VAL A 165 3.19 -7.74 13.29
N ARG A 166 4.53 -7.74 13.30
CA ARG A 166 5.35 -6.55 13.06
C ARG A 166 5.11 -5.95 11.66
N TYR A 167 5.00 -6.79 10.64
CA TYR A 167 4.69 -6.35 9.28
C TYR A 167 3.35 -5.60 9.21
N TYR A 168 2.27 -6.20 9.71
CA TYR A 168 0.95 -5.54 9.68
C TYR A 168 0.88 -4.32 10.58
N PHE A 169 1.52 -4.36 11.75
CA PHE A 169 1.55 -3.19 12.61
C PHE A 169 2.36 -2.06 11.99
N ALA A 170 3.43 -2.38 11.25
CA ALA A 170 4.20 -1.40 10.52
C ALA A 170 3.38 -0.78 9.39
N LYS A 171 2.68 -1.59 8.58
CA LYS A 171 1.73 -1.14 7.55
C LYS A 171 0.70 -0.16 8.12
N PHE A 172 0.10 -0.50 9.26
CA PHE A 172 -0.85 0.34 9.97
C PHE A 172 -0.26 1.69 10.44
N GLN A 173 1.02 1.72 10.86
CA GLN A 173 1.70 2.94 11.28
C GLN A 173 2.14 3.82 10.09
N ILE A 174 2.57 3.20 8.99
CA ILE A 174 2.91 3.90 7.73
C ILE A 174 1.69 4.64 7.18
N ALA A 175 0.50 4.02 7.24
CA ALA A 175 -0.76 4.67 6.87
C ALA A 175 -1.10 5.92 7.73
N GLN A 176 -0.45 6.09 8.88
CA GLN A 176 -0.56 7.26 9.76
C GLN A 176 0.62 8.24 9.59
N GLN A 177 1.42 8.10 8.53
CA GLN A 177 2.59 8.93 8.25
C GLN A 177 3.64 8.91 9.38
N ARG A 178 3.76 7.76 10.07
CA ARG A 178 4.83 7.53 11.04
C ARG A 178 5.80 6.54 10.41
N TYR A 179 7.05 6.92 10.17
CA TYR A 179 7.99 6.07 9.42
C TYR A 179 9.12 5.48 10.27
N LEU A 180 9.60 6.19 11.31
CA LEU A 180 10.76 5.75 12.09
C LEU A 180 10.50 4.48 12.93
N VAL A 181 9.37 4.42 13.64
CA VAL A 181 8.98 3.26 14.45
C VAL A 181 8.73 2.03 13.59
N PRO A 182 7.92 2.08 12.50
CA PRO A 182 7.72 0.93 11.65
C PRO A 182 9.00 0.47 10.95
N MET A 183 9.89 1.38 10.52
CA MET A 183 11.20 1.02 9.97
C MET A 183 11.96 0.10 10.93
N LYS A 184 12.13 0.49 12.20
CA LYS A 184 12.83 -0.34 13.21
C LYS A 184 12.15 -1.68 13.46
N MET A 185 10.81 -1.72 13.41
CA MET A 185 10.06 -2.96 13.58
C MET A 185 10.27 -3.91 12.40
N LEU A 186 10.31 -3.37 11.19
CA LEU A 186 10.53 -4.13 9.96
C LEU A 186 11.98 -4.60 9.84
N GLU A 187 12.97 -3.81 10.26
CA GLU A 187 14.38 -4.23 10.29
C GLU A 187 14.56 -5.46 11.17
N ARG A 188 13.99 -5.44 12.38
CA ARG A 188 14.00 -6.60 13.28
C ARG A 188 13.30 -7.82 12.68
N ALA A 189 12.18 -7.60 11.99
CA ALA A 189 11.48 -8.70 11.31
C ALA A 189 12.29 -9.29 10.15
N ASP A 190 12.99 -8.46 9.37
CA ASP A 190 13.88 -8.90 8.29
C ASP A 190 15.10 -9.66 8.83
N GLU A 191 15.71 -9.20 9.92
CA GLU A 191 16.80 -9.90 10.62
C GLU A 191 16.36 -11.25 11.16
N ASP A 192 15.22 -11.30 11.88
CA ASP A 192 14.71 -12.53 12.48
C ASP A 192 14.33 -13.55 11.40
N LEU A 193 13.70 -13.13 10.29
CA LEU A 193 13.40 -14.02 9.17
C LEU A 193 14.66 -14.55 8.46
N GLY A 194 15.73 -13.76 8.39
CA GLY A 194 17.00 -14.19 7.81
C GLY A 194 17.65 -15.36 8.58
N THR A 195 17.33 -15.52 9.87
CA THR A 195 17.82 -16.65 10.68
C THR A 195 17.09 -17.97 10.38
N LEU A 196 15.95 -17.94 9.68
CA LEU A 196 15.14 -19.10 9.34
C LEU A 196 15.47 -19.71 7.96
N GLU A 197 16.44 -19.16 7.22
CA GLU A 197 16.82 -19.63 5.88
C GLU A 197 17.41 -21.06 5.92
N GLY A 198 16.52 -22.05 5.87
CA GLY A 198 16.85 -23.47 5.90
C GLY A 198 15.63 -24.40 5.99
N GLU A 199 14.49 -23.93 6.50
CA GLU A 199 13.26 -24.72 6.57
C GLU A 199 12.25 -24.23 5.52
N GLY A 200 11.91 -25.11 4.58
CA GLY A 200 11.17 -24.85 3.33
C GLY A 200 9.69 -24.48 3.47
N ASP A 201 9.36 -23.58 4.39
CA ASP A 201 8.01 -23.08 4.58
C ASP A 201 8.01 -21.57 4.41
N SER A 202 7.81 -21.12 3.16
CA SER A 202 7.82 -19.71 2.79
C SER A 202 6.73 -18.98 3.60
N CYS A 203 7.13 -18.16 4.57
CA CYS A 203 6.18 -17.30 5.28
C CYS A 203 5.50 -16.40 4.24
N LYS A 204 4.17 -16.45 4.15
CA LYS A 204 3.38 -15.61 3.25
C LYS A 204 2.60 -14.57 4.04
N THR A 205 2.26 -13.48 3.38
CA THR A 205 1.27 -12.53 3.87
C THR A 205 -0.13 -13.17 3.91
N LEU A 206 -1.05 -12.54 4.63
CA LEU A 206 -2.43 -13.02 4.83
C LEU A 206 -3.40 -12.42 3.78
N GLU A 207 -2.87 -12.02 2.62
CA GLU A 207 -3.65 -11.50 1.49
C GLU A 207 -3.95 -12.66 0.51
N GLU A 208 -5.01 -12.55 -0.30
CA GLU A 208 -5.50 -13.67 -1.15
C GLU A 208 -4.46 -14.15 -2.19
N ASP A 209 -3.60 -13.25 -2.68
CA ASP A 209 -2.48 -13.54 -3.58
C ASP A 209 -1.13 -13.71 -2.84
N GLY A 210 -1.19 -13.94 -1.52
CA GLY A 210 -0.11 -13.82 -0.53
C GLY A 210 1.33 -13.85 -1.04
N GLU A 211 1.92 -12.66 -1.18
CA GLU A 211 3.36 -12.50 -1.41
C GLU A 211 4.18 -13.02 -0.20
N THR A 212 5.43 -13.42 -0.43
CA THR A 212 6.32 -13.84 0.65
C THR A 212 6.50 -12.70 1.67
N LEU A 213 6.47 -13.01 2.96
CA LEU A 213 6.57 -12.03 4.04
C LEU A 213 7.88 -11.23 3.98
N SER A 214 8.99 -11.88 3.62
CA SER A 214 10.28 -11.20 3.43
C SER A 214 10.23 -10.14 2.32
N ILE A 215 9.48 -10.42 1.25
CA ILE A 215 9.24 -9.49 0.15
C ILE A 215 8.45 -8.30 0.65
N ALA A 216 7.33 -8.56 1.33
CA ALA A 216 6.43 -7.55 1.84
C ALA A 216 7.12 -6.59 2.81
N ILE A 217 7.94 -7.14 3.73
CA ILE A 217 8.74 -6.39 4.68
C ILE A 217 9.74 -5.47 3.97
N ASN A 218 10.48 -5.99 2.99
CA ASN A 218 11.48 -5.21 2.26
C ASN A 218 10.86 -4.07 1.43
N THR A 219 9.66 -4.28 0.87
CA THR A 219 8.89 -3.23 0.19
C THR A 219 8.52 -2.09 1.14
N LEU A 220 8.01 -2.42 2.33
CA LEU A 220 7.67 -1.39 3.33
C LEU A 220 8.91 -0.72 3.93
N LEU A 221 10.04 -1.44 4.08
CA LEU A 221 11.32 -0.85 4.48
C LEU A 221 11.81 0.19 3.49
N PHE A 222 11.74 -0.12 2.19
CA PHE A 222 12.06 0.84 1.14
C PHE A 222 11.18 2.09 1.24
N GLU A 223 9.87 1.93 1.42
CA GLU A 223 8.94 3.05 1.57
C GLU A 223 9.28 3.92 2.79
N CYS A 224 9.50 3.30 3.95
CA CYS A 224 9.88 4.01 5.18
C CYS A 224 11.18 4.77 5.02
N ASN A 225 12.24 4.11 4.53
CA ASN A 225 13.56 4.71 4.39
C ASN A 225 13.56 5.85 3.37
N ARG A 226 12.82 5.71 2.26
CA ARG A 226 12.63 6.81 1.30
C ARG A 226 11.92 8.00 1.94
N LYS A 227 10.85 7.76 2.70
CA LYS A 227 10.10 8.83 3.38
C LYS A 227 10.92 9.53 4.46
N LEU A 228 11.69 8.78 5.24
CA LEU A 228 12.62 9.34 6.23
C LEU A 228 13.74 10.17 5.57
N ALA A 229 14.25 9.75 4.42
CA ALA A 229 15.21 10.54 3.65
C ALA A 229 14.60 11.86 3.14
N GLU A 230 13.33 11.86 2.73
CA GLU A 230 12.59 13.08 2.36
C GLU A 230 12.37 14.01 3.56
N GLU A 231 11.97 13.47 4.71
CA GLU A 231 11.72 14.25 5.94
C GLU A 231 12.99 14.84 6.55
N THR A 232 14.16 14.23 6.30
CA THR A 232 15.46 14.67 6.81
C THR A 232 16.22 15.59 5.86
N ALA A 233 15.56 16.17 4.85
CA ALA A 233 16.18 17.09 3.89
C ALA A 233 16.81 18.35 4.54
N GLU A 234 16.28 18.80 5.68
CA GLU A 234 16.83 19.94 6.45
C GLU A 234 17.93 19.53 7.44
N SER A 235 18.16 18.22 7.61
CA SER A 235 19.20 17.67 8.48
C SER A 235 20.55 17.59 7.76
N PRO A 236 21.67 17.34 8.47
CA PRO A 236 22.96 17.11 7.83
C PRO A 236 22.88 16.04 6.72
N ALA A 237 23.48 16.32 5.57
CA ALA A 237 23.36 15.51 4.34
C ALA A 237 23.63 14.01 4.57
N TRP A 238 24.54 13.67 5.49
CA TRP A 238 24.88 12.28 5.81
C TRP A 238 23.69 11.46 6.37
N ILE A 239 22.72 12.10 7.03
CA ILE A 239 21.53 11.42 7.60
C ILE A 239 20.60 10.98 6.48
N ALA A 240 20.29 11.90 5.56
CA ALA A 240 19.49 11.60 4.38
C ALA A 240 20.20 10.56 3.49
N GLU A 241 21.53 10.68 3.32
CA GLU A 241 22.34 9.69 2.61
C GLU A 241 22.27 8.30 3.25
N GLN A 242 22.29 8.20 4.58
CA GLN A 242 22.18 6.92 5.29
C GLN A 242 20.81 6.27 5.05
N TYR A 243 19.71 7.01 5.19
CA TYR A 243 18.38 6.48 4.89
C TYR A 243 18.23 6.10 3.42
N ILE A 244 18.87 6.82 2.50
CA ILE A 244 18.90 6.44 1.09
C ILE A 244 19.70 5.14 0.89
N ARG A 245 20.82 4.94 1.61
CA ARG A 245 21.60 3.69 1.58
C ARG A 245 20.81 2.51 2.16
N ASP A 246 20.03 2.74 3.21
CA ASP A 246 19.21 1.70 3.83
C ASP A 246 17.96 1.39 3.00
N ALA A 247 17.35 2.40 2.37
CA ALA A 247 16.36 2.21 1.31
C ALA A 247 16.96 1.39 0.16
N HIS A 248 18.20 1.69 -0.22
CA HIS A 248 18.95 0.96 -1.23
C HIS A 248 19.23 -0.48 -0.82
N LYS A 249 19.62 -0.78 0.43
CA LYS A 249 19.80 -2.16 0.91
C LYS A 249 18.49 -2.96 0.87
N ALA A 250 17.39 -2.36 1.29
CA ALA A 250 16.05 -2.95 1.23
C ALA A 250 15.59 -3.16 -0.23
N ALA A 251 15.88 -2.19 -1.11
CA ALA A 251 15.62 -2.28 -2.54
C ALA A 251 16.55 -3.28 -3.24
N LEU A 252 17.81 -3.46 -2.84
CA LEU A 252 18.73 -4.44 -3.44
C LEU A 252 18.26 -5.88 -3.22
N LYS A 253 17.47 -6.13 -2.16
CA LYS A 253 16.76 -7.40 -2.01
C LYS A 253 15.67 -7.60 -3.07
N LYS A 254 15.23 -6.57 -3.84
CA LYS A 254 14.16 -6.67 -4.86
C LYS A 254 14.01 -5.70 -6.07
N SER A 255 14.78 -4.63 -6.31
CA SER A 255 14.56 -3.74 -7.48
C SER A 255 15.73 -2.80 -7.79
N TYR A 256 16.68 -3.26 -8.59
CA TYR A 256 17.70 -2.42 -9.23
C TYR A 256 17.11 -1.31 -10.13
N GLN A 257 15.90 -1.54 -10.68
CA GLN A 257 15.25 -0.61 -11.60
C GLN A 257 14.82 0.69 -10.92
N ALA A 258 14.17 0.62 -9.76
CA ALA A 258 13.68 1.80 -9.06
C ALA A 258 14.81 2.75 -8.63
N TYR A 259 15.97 2.19 -8.25
CA TYR A 259 17.15 2.98 -7.93
C TYR A 259 17.83 3.57 -9.17
N GLY A 260 17.92 2.80 -10.26
CA GLY A 260 18.35 3.34 -11.55
C GLY A 260 17.51 4.54 -11.98
N ASP A 261 16.17 4.45 -11.90
CA ASP A 261 15.27 5.55 -12.26
C ASP A 261 15.49 6.79 -11.38
N PHE A 262 15.79 6.60 -10.10
CA PHE A 262 16.16 7.69 -9.19
C PHE A 262 17.48 8.36 -9.59
N LEU A 263 18.52 7.59 -9.89
CA LEU A 263 19.81 8.11 -10.33
C LEU A 263 19.68 8.88 -11.66
N VAL A 264 18.82 8.41 -12.57
CA VAL A 264 18.48 9.15 -13.79
C VAL A 264 17.87 10.51 -13.47
N ARG A 265 16.93 10.59 -12.51
CA ARG A 265 16.32 11.88 -12.09
C ARG A 265 17.34 12.83 -11.44
N LYS A 266 18.37 12.29 -10.79
CA LYS A 266 19.49 13.07 -10.23
C LYS A 266 20.56 13.46 -11.25
N GLY A 267 20.49 12.97 -12.49
CA GLY A 267 21.51 13.19 -13.52
C GLY A 267 22.73 12.27 -13.43
N SER A 268 22.76 11.33 -12.47
CA SER A 268 23.84 10.35 -12.27
C SER A 268 23.69 9.16 -13.23
N HIS A 269 23.74 9.42 -14.54
CA HIS A 269 23.43 8.43 -15.57
C HIS A 269 24.40 7.24 -15.63
N GLU A 270 25.68 7.43 -15.27
CA GLU A 270 26.67 6.35 -15.26
C GLU A 270 26.42 5.35 -14.13
N GLU A 271 26.12 5.85 -12.93
CA GLU A 271 25.74 5.01 -11.79
C GLU A 271 24.40 4.32 -12.03
N ALA A 272 23.44 5.01 -12.67
CA ALA A 272 22.16 4.42 -13.06
C ALA A 272 22.35 3.22 -13.98
N LEU A 273 23.29 3.29 -14.93
CA LEU A 273 23.61 2.18 -15.83
C LEU A 273 24.17 0.96 -15.10
N VAL A 274 24.97 1.16 -14.05
CA VAL A 274 25.46 0.03 -13.22
C VAL A 274 24.28 -0.68 -12.58
N MET A 275 23.32 0.08 -12.06
CA MET A 275 22.14 -0.48 -11.42
C MET A 275 21.25 -1.21 -12.42
N PHE A 276 20.96 -0.59 -13.56
CA PHE A 276 20.18 -1.26 -14.60
C PHE A 276 20.88 -2.51 -15.16
N ARG A 277 22.21 -2.59 -15.19
CA ARG A 277 22.91 -3.83 -15.60
C ARG A 277 22.67 -4.95 -14.59
N ASN A 278 22.77 -4.65 -13.31
CA ASN A 278 22.52 -5.63 -12.26
C ASN A 278 21.04 -6.08 -12.27
N GLY A 279 20.11 -5.16 -12.53
CA GLY A 279 18.68 -5.47 -12.70
C GLY A 279 18.39 -6.36 -13.90
N LEU A 280 19.10 -6.13 -15.00
CA LEU A 280 18.97 -6.94 -16.21
C LEU A 280 19.55 -8.35 -15.98
N GLN A 281 20.72 -8.43 -15.33
CA GLN A 281 21.34 -9.71 -14.97
C GLN A 281 20.42 -10.53 -14.04
N GLN A 282 19.78 -9.88 -13.06
CA GLN A 282 18.80 -10.54 -12.21
C GLN A 282 17.58 -11.04 -13.00
N ALA A 283 17.03 -10.21 -13.88
CA ALA A 283 15.88 -10.58 -14.71
C ALA A 283 16.19 -11.77 -15.66
N GLU A 284 17.45 -11.91 -16.08
CA GLU A 284 17.95 -13.00 -16.92
C GLU A 284 18.25 -14.29 -16.13
N LEU A 285 18.86 -14.17 -14.94
CA LEU A 285 19.26 -15.31 -14.11
C LEU A 285 18.07 -15.98 -13.43
N ASP A 286 17.06 -15.21 -13.01
CA ASP A 286 15.87 -15.72 -12.32
C ASP A 286 14.81 -16.32 -13.28
N GLY A 287 15.15 -16.47 -14.57
CA GLY A 287 14.45 -17.35 -15.50
C GLY A 287 12.97 -17.05 -15.79
N GLY A 288 12.46 -15.83 -15.55
CA GLY A 288 11.01 -15.62 -15.68
C GLY A 288 10.43 -14.21 -15.60
N MET A 289 11.23 -13.14 -15.71
CA MET A 289 10.69 -11.76 -15.63
C MET A 289 10.88 -10.96 -16.93
N PRO A 290 10.18 -11.33 -18.03
CA PRO A 290 10.33 -10.67 -19.33
C PRO A 290 9.95 -9.19 -19.29
N ASP A 291 8.99 -8.79 -18.46
CA ASP A 291 8.59 -7.38 -18.31
C ASP A 291 9.63 -6.55 -17.56
N LEU A 292 10.30 -7.13 -16.55
CA LEU A 292 11.42 -6.48 -15.87
C LEU A 292 12.60 -6.28 -16.83
N ALA A 293 12.93 -7.32 -17.61
CA ALA A 293 14.00 -7.23 -18.60
C ALA A 293 13.70 -6.18 -19.69
N CYS A 294 12.44 -6.09 -20.15
CA CYS A 294 12.03 -5.06 -21.11
C CYS A 294 12.14 -3.65 -20.51
N SER A 295 11.58 -3.45 -19.32
CA SER A 295 11.53 -2.13 -18.68
C SER A 295 12.93 -1.62 -18.28
N VAL A 296 13.79 -2.49 -17.75
CA VAL A 296 15.20 -2.17 -17.47
C VAL A 296 15.97 -1.90 -18.76
N GLY A 297 15.72 -2.67 -19.83
CA GLY A 297 16.33 -2.44 -21.14
C GLY A 297 15.99 -1.07 -21.73
N LEU A 298 14.72 -0.64 -21.60
CA LEU A 298 14.30 0.70 -22.01
C LEU A 298 14.95 1.80 -21.16
N ALA A 299 15.06 1.60 -19.84
CA ALA A 299 15.72 2.55 -18.96
C ALA A 299 17.23 2.70 -19.26
N GLN A 300 17.91 1.61 -19.62
CA GLN A 300 19.28 1.67 -20.13
C GLN A 300 19.39 2.48 -21.43
N ALA A 301 18.45 2.30 -22.37
CA ALA A 301 18.44 3.06 -23.62
C ALA A 301 18.35 4.57 -23.36
N VAL A 302 17.46 4.99 -22.47
CA VAL A 302 17.32 6.40 -22.05
C VAL A 302 18.64 6.92 -21.48
N CYS A 303 19.31 6.17 -20.60
CA CYS A 303 20.60 6.58 -20.03
C CYS A 303 21.70 6.72 -21.08
N TYR A 304 21.81 5.76 -22.00
CA TYR A 304 22.81 5.82 -23.07
C TYR A 304 22.57 7.01 -24.00
N HIS A 305 21.32 7.35 -24.30
CA HIS A 305 21.00 8.55 -25.07
C HIS A 305 21.42 9.82 -24.32
N LYS A 306 21.11 9.95 -23.02
CA LYS A 306 21.52 11.11 -22.20
C LYS A 306 23.03 11.27 -22.07
N LEU A 307 23.79 10.18 -22.17
CA LEU A 307 25.26 10.17 -22.19
C LEU A 307 25.86 10.35 -23.61
N GLY A 308 25.04 10.57 -24.64
CA GLY A 308 25.49 10.69 -26.03
C GLY A 308 25.98 9.38 -26.67
N GLN A 309 25.75 8.23 -26.03
CA GLN A 309 26.19 6.91 -26.50
C GLN A 309 25.13 6.27 -27.43
N LEU A 310 24.87 6.90 -28.57
CA LEU A 310 23.78 6.53 -29.50
C LEU A 310 23.82 5.07 -29.96
N VAL A 311 25.01 4.53 -30.25
CA VAL A 311 25.18 3.12 -30.67
C VAL A 311 24.69 2.14 -29.61
N LYS A 312 24.92 2.44 -28.33
CA LYS A 312 24.46 1.57 -27.22
C LYS A 312 22.97 1.76 -26.95
N CYS A 313 22.45 2.97 -27.12
CA CYS A 313 21.01 3.24 -27.09
C CYS A 313 20.28 2.37 -28.13
N ASP A 314 20.72 2.41 -29.38
CA ASP A 314 20.13 1.61 -30.46
C ASP A 314 20.23 0.10 -30.20
N ALA A 315 21.35 -0.36 -29.65
CA ALA A 315 21.52 -1.76 -29.29
C ALA A 315 20.48 -2.21 -28.24
N MET A 316 20.21 -1.38 -27.22
CA MET A 316 19.20 -1.68 -26.20
C MET A 316 17.78 -1.63 -26.75
N LEU A 317 17.45 -0.64 -27.58
CA LEU A 317 16.14 -0.57 -28.24
C LEU A 317 15.90 -1.80 -29.14
N ARG A 318 16.87 -2.19 -29.96
CA ARG A 318 16.77 -3.41 -30.80
C ARG A 318 16.62 -4.68 -29.97
N ARG A 319 17.22 -4.73 -28.79
CA ARG A 319 17.07 -5.85 -27.87
C ARG A 319 15.62 -5.94 -27.37
N VAL A 320 15.06 -4.84 -26.85
CA VAL A 320 13.67 -4.79 -26.38
C VAL A 320 12.69 -5.04 -27.52
N ASP A 321 12.97 -4.55 -28.74
CA ASP A 321 12.17 -4.83 -29.93
C ASP A 321 12.05 -6.35 -30.17
N ARG A 322 13.17 -7.08 -30.14
CA ARG A 322 13.15 -8.55 -30.31
C ARG A 322 12.38 -9.26 -29.20
N MET A 323 12.45 -8.77 -27.97
CA MET A 323 11.76 -9.37 -26.82
C MET A 323 10.24 -9.17 -26.89
N THR A 324 9.79 -8.03 -27.42
CA THR A 324 8.38 -7.65 -27.46
C THR A 324 7.70 -7.96 -28.79
N LYS A 325 8.45 -8.44 -29.80
CA LYS A 325 7.91 -8.79 -31.14
C LYS A 325 6.81 -9.84 -31.12
N CYS A 326 6.93 -10.84 -30.26
CA CYS A 326 5.93 -11.90 -30.15
C CYS A 326 4.67 -11.46 -29.37
N SER A 327 4.67 -10.26 -28.79
CA SER A 327 3.62 -9.74 -27.92
C SER A 327 3.22 -8.31 -28.30
N GLU A 328 2.73 -8.14 -29.54
CA GLU A 328 2.44 -6.83 -30.15
C GLU A 328 1.40 -5.98 -29.41
N HIS A 329 0.52 -6.61 -28.62
CA HIS A 329 -0.48 -5.93 -27.79
C HIS A 329 -0.10 -5.89 -26.30
N SER A 330 1.17 -6.10 -25.96
CA SER A 330 1.62 -6.01 -24.56
C SER A 330 1.91 -4.57 -24.13
N LEU A 331 1.74 -4.31 -22.84
CA LEU A 331 2.12 -3.05 -22.20
C LEU A 331 3.61 -2.70 -22.46
N SER A 332 4.49 -3.70 -22.41
CA SER A 332 5.93 -3.60 -22.69
C SER A 332 6.20 -3.13 -24.13
N ARG A 333 5.39 -3.55 -25.10
CA ARG A 333 5.47 -3.06 -26.50
C ARG A 333 5.05 -1.59 -26.61
N GLY A 334 4.00 -1.18 -25.89
CA GLY A 334 3.57 0.22 -25.82
C GLY A 334 4.68 1.14 -25.28
N TYR A 335 5.34 0.73 -24.20
CA TYR A 335 6.49 1.47 -23.65
C TYR A 335 7.69 1.52 -24.60
N TYR A 336 7.94 0.44 -25.36
CA TYR A 336 8.96 0.44 -26.39
C TYR A 336 8.69 1.51 -27.45
N TYR A 337 7.49 1.54 -28.05
CA TYR A 337 7.14 2.52 -29.08
C TYR A 337 7.22 3.97 -28.60
N LEU A 338 6.76 4.24 -27.37
CA LEU A 338 6.87 5.58 -26.79
C LEU A 338 8.34 5.97 -26.59
N THR A 339 9.15 5.08 -26.02
CA THR A 339 10.56 5.36 -25.74
C THR A 339 11.36 5.53 -27.03
N SER A 340 11.15 4.67 -28.03
CA SER A 340 11.84 4.78 -29.33
C SER A 340 11.52 6.09 -30.03
N ALA A 341 10.25 6.50 -30.04
CA ALA A 341 9.83 7.76 -30.64
C ALA A 341 10.46 8.98 -29.97
N VAL A 342 10.53 9.00 -28.64
CA VAL A 342 11.20 10.09 -27.90
C VAL A 342 12.69 10.17 -28.26
N GLN A 343 13.39 9.04 -28.35
CA GLN A 343 14.83 9.05 -28.65
C GLN A 343 15.15 9.36 -30.11
N GLN A 344 14.23 9.05 -31.04
CA GLN A 344 14.43 9.20 -32.48
C GLN A 344 13.83 10.48 -33.07
N GLN A 345 13.08 11.26 -32.29
CA GLN A 345 12.45 12.51 -32.75
C GLN A 345 13.44 13.47 -33.43
N GLU A 346 14.63 13.66 -32.88
CA GLU A 346 15.61 14.59 -33.45
C GLU A 346 16.22 14.09 -34.78
N ALA A 347 16.45 12.78 -34.89
CA ALA A 347 16.99 12.17 -36.11
C ALA A 347 15.95 12.12 -37.24
N ALA A 348 14.68 11.88 -36.90
CA ALA A 348 13.58 11.78 -37.87
C ALA A 348 13.22 13.12 -38.53
N LYS A 349 13.69 14.27 -37.99
CA LYS A 349 13.47 15.59 -38.61
C LYS A 349 14.05 15.70 -40.03
N ALA A 350 15.09 14.91 -40.31
CA ALA A 350 15.76 14.93 -41.61
C ALA A 350 15.11 14.01 -42.65
N ASP A 351 14.18 13.12 -42.27
CA ASP A 351 13.62 12.08 -43.12
C ASP A 351 12.10 11.95 -42.90
N THR A 352 11.32 12.36 -43.91
CA THR A 352 9.85 12.33 -43.87
C THR A 352 9.29 10.92 -43.68
N VAL A 353 9.96 9.90 -44.21
CA VAL A 353 9.50 8.49 -44.10
C VAL A 353 9.68 7.99 -42.68
N GLN A 354 10.78 8.36 -42.01
CA GLN A 354 11.01 8.01 -40.61
C GLN A 354 10.00 8.74 -39.70
N MET A 355 9.66 9.98 -40.03
CA MET A 355 8.67 10.73 -39.26
C MET A 355 7.27 10.12 -39.33
N GLU A 356 6.85 9.64 -40.51
CA GLU A 356 5.59 8.89 -40.66
C GLU A 356 5.56 7.59 -39.84
N GLN A 357 6.67 6.83 -39.85
CA GLN A 357 6.79 5.61 -39.07
C GLN A 357 6.71 5.87 -37.56
N LEU A 358 7.32 6.96 -37.07
CA LEU A 358 7.24 7.35 -35.67
C LEU A 358 5.81 7.72 -35.25
N MET A 359 5.09 8.47 -36.09
CA MET A 359 3.69 8.80 -35.84
C MET A 359 2.82 7.54 -35.75
N GLU A 360 3.04 6.56 -36.63
CA GLU A 360 2.32 5.28 -36.58
C GLU A 360 2.62 4.51 -35.29
N GLN A 361 3.88 4.45 -34.86
CA GLN A 361 4.28 3.83 -33.59
C GLN A 361 3.60 4.50 -32.38
N LEU A 362 3.48 5.82 -32.38
CA LEU A 362 2.82 6.55 -31.29
C LEU A 362 1.31 6.29 -31.24
N ARG A 363 0.64 6.16 -32.39
CA ARG A 363 -0.77 5.74 -32.44
C ARG A 363 -0.97 4.35 -31.88
N LEU A 364 -0.08 3.42 -32.23
CA LEU A 364 -0.10 2.05 -31.70
C LEU A 364 0.14 2.05 -30.19
N ALA A 365 1.11 2.84 -29.69
CA ALA A 365 1.38 2.99 -28.27
C ALA A 365 0.16 3.51 -27.51
N ALA A 366 -0.48 4.58 -28.00
CA ALA A 366 -1.67 5.17 -27.37
C ALA A 366 -2.81 4.15 -27.28
N LYS A 367 -3.06 3.40 -28.37
CA LYS A 367 -4.10 2.35 -28.40
C LYS A 367 -3.83 1.24 -27.39
N ILE A 368 -2.58 0.79 -27.26
CA ILE A 368 -2.18 -0.22 -26.26
C ILE A 368 -2.40 0.36 -24.85
N PHE A 369 -1.97 1.58 -24.57
CA PHE A 369 -2.14 2.16 -23.23
C PHE A 369 -3.62 2.35 -22.85
N GLU A 370 -4.49 2.70 -23.79
CA GLU A 370 -5.94 2.76 -23.56
C GLU A 370 -6.52 1.39 -23.20
N GLN A 371 -6.12 0.34 -23.91
CA GLN A 371 -6.58 -1.04 -23.63
C GLN A 371 -6.23 -1.49 -22.21
N PHE A 372 -5.13 -1.00 -21.64
CA PHE A 372 -4.65 -1.33 -20.29
C PHE A 372 -5.02 -0.26 -19.24
N GLY A 373 -5.85 0.74 -19.56
CA GLY A 373 -6.29 1.77 -18.61
C GLY A 373 -5.21 2.78 -18.19
N ARG A 374 -4.11 2.90 -18.95
CA ARG A 374 -3.00 3.84 -18.69
C ARG A 374 -3.22 5.16 -19.42
N MET A 375 -4.17 5.95 -18.91
CA MET A 375 -4.58 7.22 -19.55
C MET A 375 -3.45 8.26 -19.58
N ASP A 376 -2.58 8.27 -18.56
CA ASP A 376 -1.40 9.12 -18.49
C ASP A 376 -0.47 8.93 -19.70
N LYS A 377 -0.14 7.67 -20.00
CA LYS A 377 0.77 7.30 -21.09
C LYS A 377 0.12 7.37 -22.46
N SER A 378 -1.18 7.10 -22.56
CA SER A 378 -1.94 7.34 -23.79
C SER A 378 -1.92 8.82 -24.18
N LEU A 379 -2.16 9.72 -23.23
CA LEU A 379 -2.11 11.16 -23.47
C LEU A 379 -0.70 11.61 -23.85
N GLU A 380 0.34 11.12 -23.17
CA GLU A 380 1.74 11.41 -23.51
C GLU A 380 2.07 11.02 -24.97
N ALA A 381 1.68 9.82 -25.39
CA ALA A 381 1.89 9.35 -26.76
C ALA A 381 1.16 10.22 -27.80
N ARG A 382 -0.10 10.61 -27.51
CA ARG A 382 -0.90 11.49 -28.39
C ARG A 382 -0.33 12.91 -28.47
N CYS A 383 0.12 13.47 -27.36
CA CYS A 383 0.76 14.78 -27.33
C CYS A 383 2.02 14.77 -28.18
N LEU A 384 2.86 13.74 -28.05
CA LEU A 384 4.07 13.62 -28.86
C LEU A 384 3.75 13.45 -30.35
N GLU A 385 2.73 12.66 -30.69
CA GLU A 385 2.27 12.51 -32.09
C GLU A 385 1.80 13.85 -32.66
N GLY A 386 1.01 14.61 -31.89
CA GLY A 386 0.52 15.92 -32.27
C GLY A 386 1.66 16.92 -32.49
N LEU A 387 2.68 16.90 -31.62
CA LEU A 387 3.89 17.72 -31.78
C LEU A 387 4.64 17.39 -33.07
N LEU A 388 4.89 16.10 -33.34
CA LEU A 388 5.58 15.66 -34.56
C LEU A 388 4.81 16.02 -35.84
N ARG A 389 3.47 15.94 -35.80
CA ARG A 389 2.62 16.33 -36.93
C ARG A 389 2.63 17.84 -37.18
N ALA A 390 2.64 18.64 -36.11
CA ALA A 390 2.60 20.09 -36.20
C ALA A 390 3.96 20.70 -36.60
N GLU A 391 5.07 20.07 -36.21
CA GLU A 391 6.44 20.56 -36.44
C GLU A 391 6.75 20.96 -37.90
N PRO A 392 6.46 20.16 -38.95
CA PRO A 392 6.71 20.56 -40.34
C PRO A 392 5.80 21.71 -40.82
N ALA A 393 4.61 21.87 -40.25
CA ALA A 393 3.66 22.94 -40.59
C ALA A 393 3.93 24.24 -39.80
N PHE A 394 4.74 24.17 -38.74
CA PHE A 394 5.02 25.31 -37.85
C PHE A 394 5.69 26.50 -38.55
N PRO A 395 6.64 26.33 -39.49
CA PRO A 395 7.23 27.45 -40.24
C PRO A 395 6.21 28.18 -41.11
N GLU A 396 5.28 27.44 -41.74
CA GLU A 396 4.18 28.03 -42.50
C GLU A 396 3.24 28.83 -41.60
N TYR A 397 3.00 28.34 -40.38
CA TYR A 397 2.25 29.03 -39.33
C TYR A 397 2.90 30.37 -38.93
N VAL A 398 4.21 30.35 -38.65
CA VAL A 398 4.98 31.55 -38.25
C VAL A 398 4.97 32.60 -39.38
N ASN A 399 4.97 32.17 -40.64
CA ASN A 399 4.88 33.09 -41.78
C ASN A 399 3.48 33.71 -41.97
N LEU A 400 2.42 33.03 -41.53
CA LEU A 400 1.03 33.52 -41.61
C LEU A 400 0.62 34.40 -40.43
N PHE A 401 1.32 34.29 -39.29
CA PHE A 401 1.04 35.03 -38.06
C PHE A 401 1.12 36.57 -38.19
N PRO A 402 2.13 37.16 -38.85
CA PRO A 402 2.23 38.61 -39.03
C PRO A 402 1.06 39.20 -39.83
N SER A 403 0.58 38.48 -40.85
CA SER A 403 -0.60 38.89 -41.64
C SER A 403 -1.92 38.76 -40.89
N ALA A 404 -2.04 37.77 -40.00
CA ALA A 404 -3.25 37.55 -39.19
C ALA A 404 -3.40 38.58 -38.05
N ILE A 405 -2.30 39.11 -37.52
CA ILE A 405 -2.32 40.18 -36.50
C ILE A 405 -2.72 41.54 -37.10
N SER A 406 -2.53 41.73 -38.42
CA SER A 406 -2.74 43.04 -39.07
C SER A 406 -4.08 43.20 -39.81
N THR A 407 -4.86 42.14 -40.03
CA THR A 407 -6.12 42.22 -40.80
C THR A 407 -7.17 41.19 -40.36
N SER A 408 -8.41 41.68 -40.23
CA SER A 408 -9.74 41.05 -39.98
C SER A 408 -9.83 39.54 -39.72
N ASP A 409 -10.72 39.15 -38.80
CA ASP A 409 -11.09 37.78 -38.37
C ASP A 409 -11.08 36.70 -39.47
N GLU A 410 -11.45 37.04 -40.71
CA GLU A 410 -11.44 36.14 -41.87
C GLU A 410 -10.05 35.56 -42.21
N ALA A 411 -8.96 36.29 -41.98
CA ALA A 411 -7.60 35.79 -42.17
C ALA A 411 -7.21 34.77 -41.09
N LEU A 412 -7.77 34.93 -39.88
CA LEU A 412 -7.59 34.04 -38.75
C LEU A 412 -8.34 32.71 -38.97
N TYR A 413 -9.56 32.76 -39.52
CA TYR A 413 -10.31 31.57 -39.93
C TYR A 413 -9.62 30.77 -41.04
N ARG A 414 -8.96 31.43 -42.01
CA ARG A 414 -8.19 30.71 -43.06
C ARG A 414 -6.99 29.95 -42.53
N VAL A 415 -6.39 30.38 -41.43
CA VAL A 415 -5.30 29.65 -40.74
C VAL A 415 -5.85 28.42 -40.02
N ILE A 416 -7.05 28.51 -39.45
CA ILE A 416 -7.72 27.39 -38.78
C ILE A 416 -8.22 26.35 -39.79
N ASP A 417 -8.89 26.78 -40.88
CA ASP A 417 -9.47 25.91 -41.90
C ASP A 417 -8.43 25.15 -42.74
N ARG A 418 -7.24 25.72 -42.97
CA ARG A 418 -6.17 25.04 -43.72
C ARG A 418 -5.50 23.90 -42.96
N VAL A 419 -5.62 23.91 -41.63
CA VAL A 419 -4.79 23.07 -40.75
C VAL A 419 -5.59 21.91 -40.16
N GLY A 420 -6.92 21.96 -40.19
CA GLY A 420 -7.76 20.81 -39.82
C GLY A 420 -7.51 20.34 -38.39
N PHE A 421 -7.81 21.21 -37.42
CA PHE A 421 -7.92 20.82 -36.02
C PHE A 421 -9.14 19.92 -35.77
#